data_AF-A0A669DBS3-F1
#
_entry.id   AF-A0A669DBS3-F1
#
_cell.length_a   1.000
_cell.length_b   1.000
_cell.length_c   1.000
_cell.angle_alpha   90.00
_cell.angle_beta   90.00
_cell.angle_gamma   90.00
#
_symmetry.space_group_name_H-M   'P 1'
#
loop_
_entity.id
_entity.type
_entity.pdbx_description
1 polymer ?
#
loop_
_entity_poly.entity_id
_entity_poly.type
_entity_poly.pdbx_seq_one_letter_code
_entity_poly.pdbx_strand_id
1 'polypeptide(L)'
;MFLKTSFTTLIVGVFVVYVLHTCWVMYGIVYTKPCSNPKGANCITPFLAGNPKLQLSIYTALRSNAEGGHTLIHKEENFDVNSKFERTINVSLPKKTRNNGTLYALIFVHQAAHDPWHDPRQVHSVAQLTTYMVPKPPEISLISGEDKTQVPYLPGGGARAGATSVSDHPVSHWRSRLTVNIVGDHFLFDREYLPNDVHRYLRVFQNGKKVVYLPLLFVDELSNRVKDLVINSTTTELPLTISYDSISLGRLRFWIHMQDAVYSLQQFGFTEKDADEIKGIFVDTNLYFLALTFFVAAFHLLFDFLAFKNDISFWKQKKSMVGMSSKAVLWRCFSTIVIFLYLLDEQTSLLVLIPAGIGSMIEVWKVKKAFKIQVFWKGGKPTFLFGKLDESERRTEEYDTLAMKYLSYLLYPLCIGGAVYALIFLRYKSWYSWLINSLVNGKMLYTLSTHRKYLCPYHNLCNLCNKCTH
;
A
#
# COMPACT_ATOMS: atom_id res chain seq x y z
N MET A 1 -45.05 -9.99 7.96
CA MET A 1 -44.22 -10.94 7.16
C MET A 1 -42.81 -10.35 6.96
N PHE A 2 -42.07 -10.13 8.05
CA PHE A 2 -40.64 -9.83 7.97
C PHE A 2 -39.92 -11.14 8.26
N LEU A 3 -39.44 -11.79 7.18
CA LEU A 3 -38.61 -12.98 7.27
C LEU A 3 -37.44 -12.70 8.22
N LYS A 4 -37.12 -13.69 9.06
CA LYS A 4 -35.84 -13.76 9.78
C LYS A 4 -34.70 -13.77 8.77
N THR A 5 -34.30 -12.61 8.25
CA THR A 5 -33.10 -12.48 7.44
C THR A 5 -31.93 -12.83 8.34
N SER A 6 -31.27 -13.94 8.02
CA SER A 6 -30.04 -14.33 8.71
C SER A 6 -29.04 -13.18 8.60
N PHE A 7 -28.35 -12.86 9.69
CA PHE A 7 -27.31 -11.81 9.73
C PHE A 7 -26.30 -11.93 8.57
N THR A 8 -26.08 -13.15 8.06
CA THR A 8 -25.28 -13.40 6.85
C THR A 8 -25.88 -12.82 5.58
N THR A 9 -27.19 -12.99 5.38
CA THR A 9 -27.89 -12.45 4.20
C THR A 9 -27.82 -10.93 4.19
N LEU A 10 -27.90 -10.28 5.36
CA LEU A 10 -27.72 -8.84 5.48
C LEU A 10 -26.31 -8.42 5.06
N ILE A 11 -25.27 -9.08 5.59
CA ILE A 11 -23.87 -8.73 5.29
C ILE A 11 -23.53 -8.98 3.82
N VAL A 12 -23.97 -10.10 3.25
CA VAL A 12 -23.78 -10.38 1.82
C VAL A 12 -24.53 -9.34 0.97
N GLY A 13 -25.73 -8.94 1.37
CA GLY A 13 -26.48 -7.87 0.71
C GLY A 13 -25.72 -6.53 0.75
N VAL A 14 -25.23 -6.13 1.91
CA VAL A 14 -24.41 -4.90 2.08
C VAL A 14 -23.14 -4.98 1.23
N PHE A 15 -22.47 -6.13 1.19
CA PHE A 15 -21.30 -6.34 0.36
C PHE A 15 -21.59 -6.14 -1.13
N VAL A 16 -22.68 -6.72 -1.65
CA VAL A 16 -23.06 -6.56 -3.06
C VAL A 16 -23.37 -5.09 -3.38
N VAL A 17 -24.12 -4.41 -2.50
CA VAL A 17 -24.42 -2.98 -2.67
C VAL A 17 -23.13 -2.16 -2.66
N TYR A 18 -22.19 -2.45 -1.76
CA TYR A 18 -20.90 -1.79 -1.68
C TYR A 18 -20.07 -1.98 -2.96
N VAL A 19 -19.99 -3.21 -3.49
CA VAL A 19 -19.26 -3.50 -4.74
C VAL A 19 -19.89 -2.76 -5.91
N LEU A 20 -21.22 -2.81 -6.07
CA LEU A 20 -21.93 -2.09 -7.13
C LEU A 20 -21.74 -0.57 -7.03
N HIS A 21 -21.84 -0.02 -5.82
CA HIS A 21 -21.57 1.40 -5.56
C HIS A 21 -20.12 1.76 -5.93
N THR A 22 -19.15 0.92 -5.55
CA THR A 22 -17.73 1.13 -5.87
C THR A 22 -17.50 1.11 -7.38
N CYS A 23 -18.09 0.15 -8.09
CA CYS A 23 -18.03 0.09 -9.56
C CYS A 23 -18.67 1.31 -10.21
N TRP A 24 -19.82 1.76 -9.71
CA TRP A 24 -20.50 2.97 -10.18
C TRP A 24 -19.64 4.24 -9.98
N VAL A 25 -19.05 4.39 -8.79
CA VAL A 25 -18.16 5.52 -8.46
C VAL A 25 -16.91 5.49 -9.35
N MET A 26 -16.27 4.33 -9.53
CA MET A 26 -15.11 4.19 -10.41
C MET A 26 -15.45 4.51 -11.87
N TYR A 27 -16.60 4.05 -12.35
CA TYR A 27 -17.09 4.42 -13.66
C TYR A 27 -17.30 5.94 -13.77
N GLY A 28 -17.94 6.59 -12.79
CA GLY A 28 -18.17 8.03 -12.80
C GLY A 28 -16.91 8.90 -12.66
N ILE A 29 -15.82 8.35 -12.12
CA ILE A 29 -14.52 9.02 -12.06
C ILE A 29 -13.82 8.99 -13.43
N VAL A 30 -13.82 7.83 -14.08
CA VAL A 30 -13.13 7.65 -15.38
C VAL A 30 -13.96 8.24 -16.53
N TYR A 31 -15.28 8.06 -16.50
CA TYR A 31 -16.20 8.52 -17.53
C TYR A 31 -16.80 9.88 -17.17
N THR A 32 -16.60 10.87 -18.03
CA THR A 32 -17.28 12.16 -17.98
C THR A 32 -18.30 12.24 -19.11
N LYS A 33 -19.54 12.60 -18.78
CA LYS A 33 -20.58 12.80 -19.79
C LYS A 33 -20.24 14.07 -20.60
N PRO A 34 -20.08 14.00 -21.93
CA PRO A 34 -19.84 15.18 -22.74
C PRO A 34 -21.08 16.07 -22.83
N CYS A 35 -20.88 17.36 -23.12
CA CYS A 35 -21.97 18.30 -23.30
C CYS A 35 -22.93 17.83 -24.42
N SER A 36 -24.24 17.79 -24.12
CA SER A 36 -25.22 17.16 -25.01
C SER A 36 -25.51 17.96 -26.28
N ASN A 37 -25.32 19.29 -26.25
CA ASN A 37 -25.51 20.17 -27.40
C ASN A 37 -24.26 21.05 -27.64
N PRO A 38 -23.32 20.65 -28.51
CA PRO A 38 -22.06 21.35 -28.74
C PRO A 38 -22.17 22.83 -29.17
N LYS A 39 -23.34 23.24 -29.68
CA LYS A 39 -23.63 24.62 -30.10
C LYS A 39 -24.39 25.43 -29.04
N GLY A 40 -24.79 24.80 -27.94
CA GLY A 40 -25.48 25.45 -26.84
C GLY A 40 -24.57 26.41 -26.06
N ALA A 41 -25.16 27.47 -25.49
CA ALA A 41 -24.44 28.45 -24.69
C ALA A 41 -23.91 27.89 -23.35
N ASN A 42 -24.38 26.71 -22.93
CA ASN A 42 -24.01 26.06 -21.67
C ASN A 42 -22.75 25.18 -21.79
N CYS A 43 -22.22 24.95 -23.00
CA CYS A 43 -21.01 24.15 -23.17
C CYS A 43 -19.74 25.00 -23.07
N ILE A 44 -18.73 24.45 -22.42
CA ILE A 44 -17.40 25.03 -22.29
C ILE A 44 -16.46 24.33 -23.27
N THR A 45 -15.87 25.08 -24.18
CA THR A 45 -15.00 24.56 -25.24
C THR A 45 -13.52 24.65 -24.87
N PRO A 46 -12.65 23.73 -25.30
CA PRO A 46 -11.22 23.79 -25.04
C PRO A 46 -10.55 24.93 -25.82
N PHE A 47 -9.62 25.64 -25.17
CA PHE A 47 -8.72 26.58 -25.84
C PHE A 47 -7.80 25.88 -26.86
N LEU A 48 -7.40 24.64 -26.58
CA LEU A 48 -6.53 23.83 -27.44
C LEU A 48 -7.16 23.49 -28.80
N ALA A 49 -8.49 23.48 -28.92
CA ALA A 49 -9.15 23.21 -30.21
C ALA A 49 -8.82 24.26 -31.29
N GLY A 50 -8.33 25.45 -30.90
CA GLY A 50 -7.86 26.48 -31.82
C GLY A 50 -6.42 26.30 -32.32
N ASN A 51 -5.73 25.21 -31.94
CA ASN A 51 -4.29 24.98 -32.19
C ASN A 51 -3.42 26.22 -31.89
N PRO A 52 -3.49 26.78 -30.67
CA PRO A 52 -2.69 27.93 -30.29
C PRO A 52 -1.21 27.58 -30.24
N LYS A 53 -0.34 28.52 -30.61
CA LYS A 53 1.11 28.41 -30.38
C LYS A 53 1.40 28.64 -28.90
N LEU A 54 1.73 27.58 -28.18
CA LEU A 54 2.01 27.59 -26.75
C LEU A 54 3.51 27.51 -26.47
N GLN A 55 3.90 28.01 -25.30
CA GLN A 55 5.23 27.86 -24.71
C GLN A 55 5.11 27.31 -23.29
N LEU A 56 6.05 26.45 -22.93
CA LEU A 56 6.20 25.91 -21.57
C LEU A 56 7.45 26.51 -20.94
N SER A 57 7.28 27.21 -19.83
CA SER A 57 8.37 27.83 -19.09
C SER A 57 8.37 27.33 -17.65
N ILE A 58 9.51 26.83 -17.17
CA ILE A 58 9.68 26.31 -15.82
C ILE A 58 10.73 27.15 -15.10
N TYR A 59 10.36 27.64 -13.91
CA TYR A 59 11.21 28.43 -13.05
C TYR A 59 11.38 27.75 -11.70
N THR A 60 12.49 28.02 -11.01
CA THR A 60 12.66 27.68 -9.60
C THR A 60 12.50 28.92 -8.73
N ALA A 61 11.87 28.75 -7.57
CA ALA A 61 11.65 29.80 -6.61
C ALA A 61 11.77 29.28 -5.17
N LEU A 62 12.18 30.17 -4.27
CA LEU A 62 12.27 29.86 -2.83
C LEU A 62 10.92 29.95 -2.11
N ARG A 63 9.93 30.57 -2.74
CA ARG A 63 8.57 30.68 -2.24
C ARG A 63 7.60 30.10 -3.25
N SER A 64 6.45 29.67 -2.76
CA SER A 64 5.35 29.18 -3.59
C SER A 64 4.66 30.31 -4.35
N ASN A 65 4.69 31.53 -3.81
CA ASN A 65 4.30 32.72 -4.56
C ASN A 65 5.47 33.12 -5.47
N ALA A 66 5.15 33.58 -6.68
CA ALA A 66 6.10 34.10 -7.67
C ALA A 66 6.98 35.27 -7.17
N GLU A 67 6.70 35.77 -5.97
CA GLU A 67 7.40 36.85 -5.31
C GLU A 67 8.59 36.30 -4.52
N GLY A 68 9.81 36.50 -5.01
CA GLY A 68 11.01 36.05 -4.27
C GLY A 68 12.26 35.79 -5.09
N GLY A 69 12.32 36.26 -6.34
CA GLY A 69 13.35 35.89 -7.30
C GLY A 69 13.05 34.53 -7.92
N HIS A 70 13.04 34.48 -9.25
CA HIS A 70 12.78 33.27 -10.01
C HIS A 70 13.95 33.04 -10.97
N THR A 71 14.39 31.79 -11.07
CA THR A 71 15.44 31.40 -12.02
C THR A 71 14.81 30.51 -13.07
N LEU A 72 14.92 30.90 -14.35
CA LEU A 72 14.47 30.06 -15.44
C LEU A 72 15.37 28.82 -15.51
N ILE A 73 14.76 27.64 -15.47
CA ILE A 73 15.48 26.37 -15.56
C ILE A 73 15.27 25.67 -16.89
N HIS A 74 14.09 25.84 -17.51
CA HIS A 74 13.78 25.24 -18.80
C HIS A 74 12.70 26.05 -19.51
N LYS A 75 12.88 26.25 -20.81
CA LYS A 75 11.91 26.89 -21.70
C LYS A 75 11.81 26.06 -22.98
N GLU A 76 10.59 25.66 -23.33
CA GLU A 76 10.28 24.98 -24.58
C GLU A 76 9.51 25.95 -25.48
N GLU A 77 10.16 26.39 -26.57
CA GLU A 77 9.63 27.46 -27.42
C GLU A 77 8.55 26.99 -28.40
N ASN A 78 8.66 25.74 -28.88
CA ASN A 78 7.71 25.11 -29.79
C ASN A 78 7.01 23.96 -29.08
N PHE A 79 6.20 24.30 -28.08
CA PHE A 79 5.54 23.31 -27.25
C PHE A 79 4.30 22.72 -27.95
N ASP A 80 4.40 21.46 -28.37
CA ASP A 80 3.28 20.66 -28.84
C ASP A 80 2.70 19.83 -27.67
N VAL A 81 1.41 20.02 -27.40
CA VAL A 81 0.72 19.36 -26.29
C VAL A 81 0.73 17.83 -26.44
N ASN A 82 0.72 17.31 -27.66
CA ASN A 82 0.66 15.85 -27.88
C ASN A 82 2.04 15.18 -27.95
N SER A 83 3.11 15.96 -27.99
CA SER A 83 4.47 15.44 -28.14
C SER A 83 5.12 15.23 -26.77
N LYS A 84 5.35 13.97 -26.40
CA LYS A 84 6.07 13.62 -25.17
C LYS A 84 7.54 14.01 -25.27
N PHE A 85 8.11 14.49 -24.17
CA PHE A 85 9.55 14.70 -24.08
C PHE A 85 10.09 14.45 -22.67
N GLU A 86 11.39 14.19 -22.62
CA GLU A 86 12.14 14.06 -21.39
C GLU A 86 13.45 14.85 -21.52
N ARG A 87 13.76 15.66 -20.49
CA ARG A 87 14.94 16.53 -20.45
C ARG A 87 15.54 16.49 -19.05
N THR A 88 16.83 16.17 -18.96
CA THR A 88 17.58 16.26 -17.70
C THR A 88 18.38 17.55 -17.68
N ILE A 89 18.20 18.35 -16.64
CA ILE A 89 18.88 19.63 -16.45
C ILE A 89 19.52 19.68 -15.07
N ASN A 90 20.63 20.41 -14.93
CA ASN A 90 21.25 20.64 -13.63
C ASN A 90 20.68 21.91 -13.01
N VAL A 91 20.04 21.77 -11.86
CA VAL A 91 19.41 22.88 -11.13
C VAL A 91 20.35 23.35 -10.02
N SER A 92 20.70 24.64 -10.05
CA SER A 92 21.49 25.26 -8.99
C SER A 92 20.65 25.44 -7.72
N LEU A 93 21.19 24.99 -6.58
CA LEU A 93 20.52 25.05 -5.29
C LEU A 93 20.90 26.33 -4.52
N PRO A 94 19.92 27.19 -4.19
CA PRO A 94 20.19 28.35 -3.34
C PRO A 94 20.68 27.94 -1.94
N LYS A 95 21.48 28.82 -1.30
CA LYS A 95 22.00 28.59 0.07
C LYS A 95 20.89 28.27 1.09
N LYS A 96 19.71 28.88 0.95
CA LYS A 96 18.54 28.61 1.82
C LYS A 96 18.03 27.18 1.67
N THR A 97 17.99 26.65 0.45
CA THR A 97 17.59 25.25 0.18
C THR A 97 18.60 24.27 0.76
N ARG A 98 19.90 24.57 0.63
CA ARG A 98 20.99 23.77 1.23
C ARG A 98 20.92 23.70 2.77
N ASN A 99 20.41 24.76 3.39
CA ASN A 99 20.18 24.82 4.84
C ASN A 99 18.78 24.30 5.21
N ASN A 100 18.41 23.13 4.69
CA ASN A 100 17.15 22.44 4.97
C ASN A 100 15.88 23.22 4.57
N GLY A 101 15.98 24.12 3.58
CA GLY A 101 14.86 24.91 3.06
C GLY A 101 14.17 24.26 1.87
N THR A 102 12.91 24.60 1.65
CA THR A 102 12.13 24.07 0.51
C THR A 102 12.42 24.81 -0.78
N LEU A 103 12.52 24.08 -1.90
CA LEU A 103 12.57 24.67 -3.24
C LEU A 103 11.30 24.32 -4.03
N TYR A 104 10.74 25.32 -4.72
CA TYR A 104 9.54 25.18 -5.54
C TYR A 104 9.89 25.27 -7.03
N ALA A 105 9.19 24.50 -7.86
CA ALA A 105 9.12 24.68 -9.29
C ALA A 105 7.82 25.40 -9.64
N LEU A 106 7.90 26.48 -10.41
CA LEU A 106 6.78 27.21 -10.99
C LEU A 106 6.70 26.84 -12.48
N ILE A 107 5.64 26.16 -12.87
CA ILE A 107 5.41 25.69 -14.24
C ILE A 107 4.37 26.59 -14.87
N PHE A 108 4.68 27.18 -16.03
CA PHE A 108 3.80 28.07 -16.78
C PHE A 108 3.56 27.55 -18.19
N VAL A 109 2.29 27.54 -18.60
CA VAL A 109 1.87 27.35 -19.99
C VAL A 109 1.20 28.64 -20.45
N HIS A 110 1.77 29.28 -21.47
CA HIS A 110 1.34 30.58 -21.95
C HIS A 110 1.45 30.68 -23.47
N GLN A 111 0.91 31.75 -24.05
CA GLN A 111 1.03 32.00 -25.48
C GLN A 111 2.45 32.43 -25.86
N ALA A 112 2.94 31.96 -27.00
CA ALA A 112 4.32 32.19 -27.44
C ALA A 112 4.73 33.66 -27.64
N ALA A 113 3.76 34.56 -27.78
CA ALA A 113 3.99 35.99 -28.04
C ALA A 113 4.11 36.85 -26.77
N HIS A 114 3.85 36.30 -25.58
CA HIS A 114 3.82 37.05 -24.32
C HIS A 114 4.69 36.36 -23.27
N ASP A 115 5.31 37.15 -22.39
CA ASP A 115 5.92 36.60 -21.18
C ASP A 115 4.85 35.96 -20.27
N PRO A 116 5.18 34.87 -19.55
CA PRO A 116 4.24 34.20 -18.66
C PRO A 116 3.56 35.20 -17.72
N TRP A 117 4.34 36.08 -17.10
CA TRP A 117 3.88 37.05 -16.10
C TRP A 117 2.86 38.08 -16.62
N HIS A 118 2.86 38.35 -17.91
CA HIS A 118 2.00 39.37 -18.54
C HIS A 118 0.85 38.76 -19.34
N ASP A 119 0.82 37.44 -19.55
CA ASP A 119 -0.25 36.77 -20.29
C ASP A 119 -1.48 36.55 -19.38
N PRO A 120 -2.63 37.21 -19.64
CA PRO A 120 -3.85 36.96 -18.88
C PRO A 120 -4.43 35.54 -19.10
N ARG A 121 -3.96 34.83 -20.14
CA ARG A 121 -4.39 33.47 -20.50
C ARG A 121 -3.37 32.41 -20.08
N GLN A 122 -2.47 32.72 -19.17
CA GLN A 122 -1.54 31.75 -18.62
C GLN A 122 -2.20 30.74 -17.67
N VAL A 123 -1.70 29.52 -17.70
CA VAL A 123 -1.96 28.50 -16.67
C VAL A 123 -0.67 28.26 -15.92
N HIS A 124 -0.76 28.25 -14.59
CA HIS A 124 0.39 27.97 -13.74
C HIS A 124 0.10 26.93 -12.69
N SER A 125 1.11 26.11 -12.39
CA SER A 125 1.09 25.12 -11.32
C SER A 125 2.40 25.22 -10.54
N VAL A 126 2.34 24.92 -9.24
CA VAL A 126 3.48 24.97 -8.33
C VAL A 126 3.72 23.57 -7.77
N ALA A 127 4.97 23.13 -7.78
CA ALA A 127 5.36 21.81 -7.27
C ALA A 127 6.56 21.92 -6.33
N GLN A 128 6.59 21.09 -5.28
CA GLN A 128 7.73 21.03 -4.37
C GLN A 128 8.81 20.10 -4.91
N LEU A 129 10.05 20.58 -4.99
CA LEU A 129 11.22 19.80 -5.44
C LEU A 129 11.99 19.15 -4.27
N THR A 130 11.61 19.46 -3.03
CA THR A 130 12.24 18.92 -1.82
C THR A 130 11.19 18.26 -0.93
N THR A 131 11.53 17.14 -0.29
CA THR A 131 10.66 16.43 0.67
C THR A 131 11.43 16.08 1.93
N TYR A 132 10.78 15.95 3.07
CA TYR A 132 11.45 15.63 4.34
C TYR A 132 11.15 14.18 4.73
N MET A 133 12.18 13.41 5.07
CA MET A 133 11.99 12.01 5.48
C MET A 133 12.95 11.61 6.59
N VAL A 134 12.50 10.73 7.49
CA VAL A 134 13.34 10.13 8.54
C VAL A 134 14.08 8.92 7.95
N PRO A 135 15.41 8.80 8.10
CA PRO A 135 16.17 7.64 7.61
C PRO A 135 15.71 6.33 8.24
N LYS A 136 15.66 5.24 7.45
CA LYS A 136 15.38 3.90 8.01
C LYS A 136 16.58 3.39 8.82
N PRO A 137 16.36 2.72 9.97
CA PRO A 137 17.43 2.02 10.66
C PRO A 137 17.96 0.87 9.78
N PRO A 138 19.28 0.67 9.69
CA PRO A 138 19.87 -0.40 8.88
C PRO A 138 19.54 -1.80 9.48
N GLU A 139 19.35 -2.79 8.60
CA GLU A 139 19.18 -4.19 9.01
C GLU A 139 20.55 -4.82 9.29
N ILE A 140 20.76 -5.28 10.51
CA ILE A 140 22.06 -5.79 10.99
C ILE A 140 22.13 -7.33 10.89
N SER A 141 23.34 -7.87 10.76
CA SER A 141 23.55 -9.30 11.02
C SER A 141 23.74 -9.49 12.53
N LEU A 142 22.97 -10.39 13.14
CA LEU A 142 22.96 -10.56 14.60
C LEU A 142 24.22 -11.24 15.15
N ILE A 143 24.95 -11.99 14.30
CA ILE A 143 26.16 -12.74 14.68
C ILE A 143 27.42 -12.12 14.09
N SER A 144 27.38 -11.72 12.82
CA SER A 144 28.51 -11.05 12.17
C SER A 144 28.39 -9.56 12.43
N GLY A 145 29.12 -9.04 13.41
CA GLY A 145 29.26 -7.60 13.68
C GLY A 145 29.97 -6.82 12.56
N GLU A 146 29.88 -7.26 11.31
CA GLU A 146 30.35 -6.53 10.15
C GLU A 146 29.19 -5.69 9.57
N ASP A 147 29.23 -4.39 9.90
CA ASP A 147 28.51 -3.32 9.19
C ASP A 147 29.10 -3.16 7.78
N LYS A 148 28.84 -4.14 6.90
CA LYS A 148 29.03 -3.97 5.47
C LYS A 148 27.71 -3.54 4.85
N THR A 149 27.42 -2.25 4.96
CA THR A 149 26.43 -1.55 4.13
C THR A 149 26.83 -1.73 2.66
N GLN A 150 26.10 -2.56 1.91
CA GLN A 150 26.08 -2.46 0.45
C GLN A 150 25.06 -1.39 0.06
N VAL A 151 25.50 -0.13 0.18
CA VAL A 151 25.05 0.93 -0.73
C VAL A 151 26.23 1.12 -1.69
N PRO A 152 26.06 1.11 -3.02
CA PRO A 152 27.17 1.33 -3.92
C PRO A 152 27.65 2.79 -3.80
N TYR A 153 28.68 3.02 -3.00
CA TYR A 153 29.48 4.24 -3.05
C TYR A 153 30.95 3.88 -3.21
N LEU A 154 31.55 4.35 -4.31
CA LEU A 154 32.95 4.20 -4.69
C LEU A 154 33.88 5.01 -3.75
N PRO A 155 35.20 4.73 -3.73
CA PRO A 155 36.04 4.91 -2.56
C PRO A 155 36.66 6.31 -2.45
N GLY A 156 36.81 6.79 -1.23
CA GLY A 156 37.64 7.96 -0.95
C GLY A 156 37.70 8.32 0.54
N GLY A 157 38.88 8.14 1.15
CA GLY A 157 39.30 8.87 2.35
C GLY A 157 38.95 8.22 3.68
N GLY A 158 39.94 7.57 4.30
CA GLY A 158 39.81 7.02 5.65
C GLY A 158 39.67 8.08 6.73
N ALA A 159 38.69 7.88 7.61
CA ALA A 159 38.68 8.40 8.96
C ALA A 159 37.85 7.46 9.84
N ARG A 160 38.46 7.00 10.94
CA ARG A 160 37.79 6.27 12.01
C ARG A 160 36.70 7.16 12.62
N ALA A 161 35.45 6.74 12.60
CA ALA A 161 34.37 7.39 13.33
C ALA A 161 33.49 6.32 14.00
N GLY A 162 33.40 6.40 15.32
CA GLY A 162 32.52 5.57 16.13
C GLY A 162 31.05 5.80 15.82
N ALA A 163 30.24 4.83 16.25
CA ALA A 163 28.78 4.81 16.21
C ALA A 163 28.18 6.20 16.48
N THR A 164 27.83 6.90 15.42
CA THR A 164 27.07 8.14 15.50
C THR A 164 25.61 7.73 15.54
N SER A 165 24.95 8.06 16.65
CA SER A 165 23.50 7.95 16.83
C SER A 165 22.79 8.48 15.58
N VAL A 166 22.09 7.62 14.86
CA VAL A 166 21.21 8.00 13.76
C VAL A 166 20.17 8.94 14.34
N SER A 167 20.25 10.23 13.99
CA SER A 167 19.33 11.24 14.51
C SER A 167 17.93 11.00 13.95
N ASP A 168 16.92 10.93 14.81
CA ASP A 168 15.47 10.90 14.47
C ASP A 168 14.96 12.19 13.79
N HIS A 169 15.85 13.08 13.36
CA HIS A 169 15.47 14.34 12.74
C HIS A 169 15.21 14.16 11.24
N PRO A 170 14.09 14.68 10.72
CA PRO A 170 13.78 14.61 9.29
C PRO A 170 14.81 15.41 8.49
N VAL A 171 15.39 14.76 7.46
CA VAL A 171 16.38 15.37 6.55
C VAL A 171 15.68 15.75 5.24
N SER A 172 16.04 16.90 4.65
CA SER A 172 15.56 17.27 3.31
C SER A 172 16.17 16.39 2.23
N HIS A 173 15.32 15.86 1.36
CA HIS A 173 15.65 15.03 0.23
C HIS A 173 15.27 15.74 -1.08
N TRP A 174 16.07 15.52 -2.14
CA TRP A 174 15.82 16.09 -3.47
C TRP A 174 14.95 15.18 -4.33
N ARG A 175 13.89 15.73 -4.93
CA ARG A 175 13.10 15.03 -5.95
C ARG A 175 13.77 15.18 -7.31
N SER A 176 14.34 14.09 -7.81
CA SER A 176 15.10 14.09 -9.07
C SER A 176 14.24 14.11 -10.33
N ARG A 177 12.91 13.95 -10.22
CA ARG A 177 11.98 13.91 -11.35
C ARG A 177 10.81 14.88 -11.17
N LEU A 178 10.48 15.60 -12.25
CA LEU A 178 9.32 16.48 -12.34
C LEU A 178 8.46 16.03 -13.52
N THR A 179 7.34 15.38 -13.21
CA THR A 179 6.40 14.90 -14.24
C THR A 179 5.26 15.89 -14.40
N VAL A 180 5.14 16.46 -15.59
CA VAL A 180 4.12 17.46 -15.95
C VAL A 180 3.19 16.87 -17.00
N ASN A 181 1.89 17.00 -16.79
CA ASN A 181 0.88 16.48 -17.69
C ASN A 181 -0.10 17.58 -18.11
N ILE A 182 -0.50 17.58 -19.39
CA ILE A 182 -1.58 18.44 -19.90
C ILE A 182 -2.64 17.59 -20.58
N VAL A 183 -3.90 17.95 -20.38
CA VAL A 183 -5.00 17.27 -21.07
C VAL A 183 -4.98 17.60 -22.55
N GLY A 184 -4.70 16.59 -23.39
CA GLY A 184 -4.72 16.71 -24.86
C GLY A 184 -6.12 16.57 -25.46
N ASP A 185 -7.07 16.01 -24.72
CA ASP A 185 -8.43 15.75 -25.21
C ASP A 185 -9.22 17.05 -25.45
N HIS A 186 -9.89 17.15 -26.60
CA HIS A 186 -10.82 18.22 -26.92
C HIS A 186 -12.21 17.97 -26.30
N PHE A 187 -12.27 17.84 -24.98
CA PHE A 187 -13.50 17.54 -24.27
C PHE A 187 -14.43 18.76 -24.14
N LEU A 188 -15.74 18.56 -24.30
CA LEU A 188 -16.74 19.60 -24.12
C LEU A 188 -17.41 19.44 -22.76
N PHE A 189 -17.08 20.33 -21.82
CA PHE A 189 -17.71 20.31 -20.50
C PHE A 189 -19.10 20.94 -20.56
N ASP A 190 -20.03 20.35 -19.81
CA ASP A 190 -21.31 20.97 -19.50
C ASP A 190 -21.17 21.81 -18.23
N ARG A 191 -21.60 23.07 -18.28
CA ARG A 191 -21.51 24.01 -17.15
C ARG A 191 -22.33 23.56 -15.94
N GLU A 192 -23.42 22.82 -16.15
CA GLU A 192 -24.29 22.33 -15.06
C GLU A 192 -23.77 21.05 -14.40
N TYR A 193 -23.02 20.24 -15.15
CA TYR A 193 -22.50 18.94 -14.71
C TYR A 193 -20.98 18.93 -14.58
N LEU A 194 -20.37 20.08 -14.24
CA LEU A 194 -18.93 20.17 -14.10
C LEU A 194 -18.45 19.39 -12.87
N PRO A 195 -17.54 18.41 -13.01
CA PRO A 195 -17.00 17.69 -11.88
C PRO A 195 -16.18 18.59 -10.95
N ASN A 196 -16.43 18.51 -9.65
CA ASN A 196 -15.75 19.33 -8.63
C ASN A 196 -14.22 19.11 -8.60
N ASP A 197 -13.77 17.90 -8.91
CA ASP A 197 -12.36 17.52 -9.00
C ASP A 197 -11.61 18.32 -10.07
N VAL A 198 -12.24 18.55 -11.22
CA VAL A 198 -11.65 19.32 -12.33
C VAL A 198 -11.74 20.83 -12.08
N HIS A 199 -12.73 21.28 -11.30
CA HIS A 199 -13.00 22.70 -11.06
C HIS A 199 -11.77 23.47 -10.53
N ARG A 200 -10.93 22.83 -9.71
CA ARG A 200 -9.69 23.44 -9.16
C ARG A 200 -8.64 23.75 -10.23
N TYR A 201 -8.61 22.97 -11.30
CA TYR A 201 -7.65 23.10 -12.40
C TYR A 201 -8.22 23.85 -13.60
N LEU A 202 -9.55 23.98 -13.68
CA LEU A 202 -10.26 24.62 -14.77
C LEU A 202 -10.23 26.14 -14.64
N ARG A 203 -9.51 26.81 -15.53
CA ARG A 203 -9.58 28.26 -15.71
C ARG A 203 -10.39 28.58 -16.95
N VAL A 204 -11.47 29.34 -16.80
CA VAL A 204 -12.38 29.69 -17.90
C VAL A 204 -12.32 31.19 -18.19
N PHE A 205 -12.46 31.54 -19.47
CA PHE A 205 -12.64 32.91 -19.91
C PHE A 205 -13.75 32.99 -20.96
N GLN A 206 -14.38 34.16 -21.06
CA GLN A 206 -15.43 34.42 -22.04
C GLN A 206 -14.79 34.86 -23.35
N ASN A 207 -15.08 34.16 -24.45
CA ASN A 207 -14.68 34.56 -25.80
C ASN A 207 -15.94 34.82 -26.64
N GLY A 208 -16.44 36.06 -26.58
CA GLY A 208 -17.71 36.44 -27.19
C GLY A 208 -18.90 35.75 -26.52
N LYS A 209 -19.64 34.92 -27.27
CA LYS A 209 -20.81 34.17 -26.78
C LYS A 209 -20.48 32.76 -26.25
N LYS A 210 -19.21 32.33 -26.32
CA LYS A 210 -18.76 30.99 -25.91
C LYS A 210 -17.83 31.08 -24.71
N VAL A 211 -17.94 30.12 -23.79
CA VAL A 211 -17.02 29.97 -22.67
C VAL A 211 -15.90 29.03 -23.09
N VAL A 212 -14.65 29.44 -22.90
CA VAL A 212 -13.47 28.66 -23.27
C VAL A 212 -12.66 28.34 -22.02
N TYR A 213 -12.20 27.09 -21.87
CA TYR A 213 -11.30 26.69 -20.80
C TYR A 213 -9.85 26.59 -21.27
N LEU A 214 -8.92 27.07 -20.43
CA LEU A 214 -7.48 26.99 -20.66
C LEU A 214 -6.96 25.56 -20.42
N PRO A 215 -5.78 25.20 -20.97
CA PRO A 215 -5.22 23.85 -20.82
C PRO A 215 -5.15 23.41 -19.36
N LEU A 216 -5.63 22.20 -19.07
CA LEU A 216 -5.59 21.62 -17.73
C LEU A 216 -4.18 21.13 -17.44
N LEU A 217 -3.42 21.93 -16.69
CA LEU A 217 -2.04 21.62 -16.28
C LEU A 217 -2.05 20.88 -14.94
N PHE A 218 -1.49 19.68 -14.93
CA PHE A 218 -1.39 18.83 -13.76
C PHE A 218 0.08 18.42 -13.51
N VAL A 219 0.55 18.57 -12.27
CA VAL A 219 1.89 18.10 -11.89
C VAL A 219 1.73 16.83 -11.07
N ASP A 220 2.35 15.76 -11.54
CA ASP A 220 2.29 14.47 -10.87
C ASP A 220 3.35 14.39 -9.77
N GLU A 221 2.92 14.72 -8.54
CA GLU A 221 3.75 14.58 -7.35
C GLU A 221 3.82 13.13 -6.84
N LEU A 222 2.90 12.25 -7.27
CA LEU A 222 2.81 10.87 -6.79
C LEU A 222 3.80 9.94 -7.50
N SER A 223 4.18 10.25 -8.74
CA SER A 223 5.20 9.48 -9.46
C SER A 223 6.60 9.57 -8.83
N ASN A 224 6.83 10.52 -7.92
CA ASN A 224 8.10 10.65 -7.21
C ASN A 224 8.18 9.66 -6.05
N ARG A 225 9.02 8.62 -6.20
CA ARG A 225 9.20 7.59 -5.19
C ARG A 225 10.35 7.91 -4.25
N VAL A 226 10.30 7.34 -3.05
CA VAL A 226 11.36 7.50 -2.04
C VAL A 226 12.74 7.06 -2.56
N LYS A 227 12.79 6.08 -3.48
CA LYS A 227 14.04 5.59 -4.10
C LYS A 227 14.73 6.63 -4.99
N ASP A 228 13.98 7.62 -5.50
CA ASP A 228 14.46 8.63 -6.44
C ASP A 228 14.98 9.89 -5.72
N LEU A 229 15.05 9.82 -4.38
CA LEU A 229 15.45 10.90 -3.50
C LEU A 229 16.97 10.93 -3.30
N VAL A 230 17.59 12.03 -3.68
CA VAL A 230 19.04 12.23 -3.49
C VAL A 230 19.29 12.94 -2.16
N ILE A 231 20.19 12.37 -1.35
CA ILE A 231 20.61 12.92 -0.06
C ILE A 231 22.00 13.52 -0.25
N ASN A 232 22.11 14.84 -0.42
CA ASN A 232 23.38 15.49 -0.18
C ASN A 232 23.23 16.99 0.14
N SER A 233 23.76 17.42 1.29
CA SER A 233 23.76 18.81 1.75
C SER A 233 24.88 19.66 1.15
N THR A 234 25.87 19.02 0.50
CA THR A 234 27.10 19.70 0.04
C THR A 234 27.10 20.08 -1.44
N THR A 235 26.22 19.52 -2.26
CA THR A 235 26.22 19.76 -3.71
C THR A 235 25.54 21.10 -4.05
N THR A 236 26.13 21.87 -4.96
CA THR A 236 25.58 23.15 -5.44
C THR A 236 24.60 23.00 -6.60
N GLU A 237 24.68 21.87 -7.31
CA GLU A 237 23.82 21.56 -8.45
C GLU A 237 23.32 20.12 -8.33
N LEU A 238 22.04 19.90 -8.62
CA LEU A 238 21.46 18.56 -8.67
C LEU A 238 20.74 18.34 -10.00
N PRO A 239 20.80 17.11 -10.57
CA PRO A 239 20.07 16.79 -11.78
C PRO A 239 18.56 16.74 -11.48
N LEU A 240 17.77 17.34 -12.37
CA LEU A 240 16.32 17.28 -12.43
C LEU A 240 15.90 16.78 -13.81
N THR A 241 15.20 15.66 -13.84
CA THR A 241 14.59 15.12 -15.07
C THR A 241 13.16 15.62 -15.18
N ILE A 242 12.93 16.51 -16.14
CA ILE A 242 11.61 17.01 -16.51
C ILE A 242 11.02 16.06 -17.54
N SER A 243 9.89 15.43 -17.20
CA SER A 243 9.15 14.52 -18.07
C SER A 243 7.79 15.11 -18.37
N TYR A 244 7.49 15.26 -19.66
CA TYR A 244 6.21 15.78 -20.13
C TYR A 244 5.46 14.72 -20.94
N ASP A 245 4.18 14.54 -20.63
CA ASP A 245 3.27 13.68 -21.40
C ASP A 245 1.86 14.28 -21.48
N SER A 246 1.15 13.93 -22.55
CA SER A 246 -0.27 14.24 -22.68
C SER A 246 -1.11 13.23 -21.90
N ILE A 247 -2.16 13.69 -21.23
CA ILE A 247 -3.04 12.82 -20.43
C ILE A 247 -4.48 12.92 -20.92
N SER A 248 -5.23 11.82 -20.89
CA SER A 248 -6.67 11.86 -21.15
C SER A 248 -7.43 12.40 -19.94
N LEU A 249 -8.60 13.01 -20.16
CA LEU A 249 -9.38 13.59 -19.08
C LEU A 249 -9.76 12.55 -18.01
N GLY A 250 -10.19 11.35 -18.43
CA GLY A 250 -10.55 10.28 -17.50
C GLY A 250 -9.36 9.82 -16.64
N ARG A 251 -8.16 9.73 -17.23
CA ARG A 251 -6.93 9.36 -16.52
C ARG A 251 -6.51 10.47 -15.55
N LEU A 252 -6.64 11.74 -15.94
CA LEU A 252 -6.38 12.87 -15.05
C LEU A 252 -7.29 12.83 -13.82
N ARG A 253 -8.61 12.68 -14.01
CA ARG A 253 -9.58 12.65 -12.91
C ARG A 253 -9.30 11.50 -11.94
N PHE A 254 -8.99 10.32 -12.48
CA PHE A 254 -8.56 9.19 -11.66
C PHE A 254 -7.31 9.54 -10.82
N TRP A 255 -6.33 10.21 -11.41
CA TRP A 255 -5.10 10.59 -10.72
C TRP A 255 -5.31 11.63 -9.63
N ILE A 256 -6.19 12.62 -9.85
CA ILE A 256 -6.59 13.61 -8.84
C ILE A 256 -7.21 12.90 -7.63
N HIS A 257 -8.18 12.01 -7.86
CA HIS A 257 -8.82 11.25 -6.78
C HIS A 257 -7.83 10.36 -6.03
N MET A 258 -6.85 9.79 -6.72
CA MET A 258 -5.79 9.00 -6.11
C MET A 258 -4.90 9.87 -5.21
N GLN A 259 -4.54 11.08 -5.65
CA GLN A 259 -3.76 12.02 -4.86
C GLN A 259 -4.48 12.40 -3.57
N ASP A 260 -5.77 12.71 -3.66
CA ASP A 260 -6.61 13.04 -2.51
C ASP A 260 -6.73 11.84 -1.56
N ALA A 261 -6.86 10.62 -2.09
CA ALA A 261 -6.92 9.40 -1.28
C ALA A 261 -5.61 9.16 -0.51
N VAL A 262 -4.45 9.27 -1.17
CA VAL A 262 -3.14 9.11 -0.52
C VAL A 262 -2.93 10.20 0.54
N TYR A 263 -3.28 11.44 0.24
CA TYR A 263 -3.19 12.55 1.20
C TYR A 263 -4.09 12.33 2.42
N SER A 264 -5.32 11.85 2.20
CA SER A 264 -6.25 11.49 3.29
C SER A 264 -5.70 10.36 4.16
N LEU A 265 -5.11 9.32 3.57
CA LEU A 265 -4.46 8.24 4.33
C LEU A 265 -3.33 8.76 5.22
N GLN A 266 -2.51 9.68 4.71
CA GLN A 266 -1.47 10.32 5.51
C GLN A 266 -2.05 11.12 6.68
N GLN A 267 -3.18 11.81 6.49
CA GLN A 267 -3.89 12.51 7.59
C GLN A 267 -4.44 11.55 8.65
N PHE A 268 -4.82 10.33 8.27
CA PHE A 268 -5.23 9.28 9.20
C PHE A 268 -4.05 8.60 9.93
N GLY A 269 -2.81 9.07 9.72
CA GLY A 269 -1.62 8.61 10.45
C GLY A 269 -0.84 7.50 9.76
N PHE A 270 -1.10 7.22 8.48
CA PHE A 270 -0.24 6.33 7.68
C PHE A 270 1.14 6.97 7.50
N THR A 271 2.20 6.15 7.56
CA THR A 271 3.56 6.64 7.35
C THR A 271 3.77 7.00 5.87
N GLU A 272 4.67 7.95 5.58
CA GLU A 272 5.00 8.30 4.18
C GLU A 272 5.52 7.11 3.37
N LYS A 273 6.12 6.12 4.04
CA LYS A 273 6.56 4.86 3.45
C LYS A 273 5.36 4.04 2.96
N ASP A 274 4.34 3.85 3.80
CA ASP A 274 3.14 3.08 3.42
C ASP A 274 2.40 3.78 2.27
N ALA A 275 2.36 5.12 2.32
CA ALA A 275 1.86 5.94 1.22
C ALA A 275 2.68 5.75 -0.07
N ASP A 276 4.01 5.63 0.00
CA ASP A 276 4.89 5.40 -1.15
C ASP A 276 4.72 3.99 -1.75
N GLU A 277 4.49 2.98 -0.91
CA GLU A 277 4.14 1.63 -1.37
C GLU A 277 2.81 1.62 -2.11
N ILE A 278 1.80 2.33 -1.59
CA ILE A 278 0.52 2.54 -2.26
C ILE A 278 0.74 3.28 -3.57
N LYS A 279 1.50 4.38 -3.61
CA LYS A 279 1.83 5.09 -4.86
C LYS A 279 2.45 4.15 -5.89
N GLY A 280 3.40 3.31 -5.47
CA GLY A 280 4.04 2.31 -6.33
C GLY A 280 3.03 1.36 -6.98
N ILE A 281 2.06 0.84 -6.20
CA ILE A 281 1.02 -0.05 -6.74
C ILE A 281 0.22 0.64 -7.85
N PHE A 282 -0.13 1.91 -7.69
CA PHE A 282 -0.99 2.59 -8.67
C PHE A 282 -0.24 3.17 -9.87
N VAL A 283 1.01 3.60 -9.68
CA VAL A 283 1.86 4.14 -10.77
C VAL A 283 2.36 3.02 -11.67
N ASP A 284 2.77 1.89 -11.08
CA ASP A 284 3.43 0.82 -11.81
C ASP A 284 2.43 -0.20 -12.41
N THR A 285 1.13 -0.12 -12.08
CA THR A 285 0.11 -1.12 -12.47
C THR A 285 -0.94 -0.56 -13.42
N ASN A 286 -1.37 -1.37 -14.40
CA ASN A 286 -2.48 -1.01 -15.29
C ASN A 286 -3.80 -0.90 -14.49
N LEU A 287 -4.63 0.10 -14.81
CA LEU A 287 -5.95 0.33 -14.21
C LEU A 287 -6.81 -0.96 -14.12
N TYR A 288 -6.74 -1.85 -15.12
CA TYR A 288 -7.44 -3.13 -15.10
C TYR A 288 -6.96 -4.08 -13.99
N PHE A 289 -5.63 -4.19 -13.79
CA PHE A 289 -5.05 -5.01 -12.73
C PHE A 289 -5.31 -4.42 -11.34
N LEU A 290 -5.33 -3.09 -11.24
CA LEU A 290 -5.69 -2.40 -10.01
C LEU A 290 -7.15 -2.69 -9.63
N ALA A 291 -8.09 -2.57 -10.57
CA ALA A 291 -9.49 -2.89 -10.35
C ALA A 291 -9.69 -4.36 -9.94
N LEU A 292 -8.97 -5.29 -10.57
CA LEU A 292 -8.96 -6.70 -10.19
C LEU A 292 -8.45 -6.90 -8.76
N THR A 293 -7.35 -6.24 -8.39
CA THR A 293 -6.78 -6.31 -7.03
C THR A 293 -7.80 -5.85 -5.98
N PHE A 294 -8.49 -4.73 -6.23
CA PHE A 294 -9.58 -4.26 -5.35
C PHE A 294 -10.71 -5.28 -5.23
N PHE A 295 -11.11 -5.89 -6.35
CA PHE A 295 -12.16 -6.90 -6.35
C PHE A 295 -11.75 -8.14 -5.55
N VAL A 296 -10.56 -8.69 -5.81
CA VAL A 296 -10.03 -9.85 -5.08
C VAL A 296 -9.90 -9.55 -3.58
N ALA A 297 -9.40 -8.37 -3.21
CA ALA A 297 -9.30 -7.94 -1.82
C ALA A 297 -10.67 -7.86 -1.12
N ALA A 298 -11.70 -7.35 -1.81
CA ALA A 298 -13.06 -7.32 -1.27
C ALA A 298 -13.61 -8.73 -1.02
N PHE A 299 -13.43 -9.67 -1.96
CA PHE A 299 -13.84 -11.06 -1.79
C PHE A 299 -13.06 -11.77 -0.68
N HIS A 300 -11.76 -11.48 -0.53
CA HIS A 300 -10.95 -12.03 0.55
C HIS A 300 -11.53 -11.67 1.92
N LEU A 301 -11.86 -10.38 2.14
CA LEU A 301 -12.49 -9.92 3.38
C LEU A 301 -13.86 -10.56 3.63
N LEU A 302 -14.65 -10.76 2.57
CA LEU A 302 -15.93 -11.46 2.69
C LEU A 302 -15.75 -12.91 3.12
N PHE A 303 -14.81 -13.63 2.51
CA PHE A 303 -14.55 -15.03 2.83
C PHE A 303 -13.96 -15.21 4.23
N ASP A 304 -13.06 -14.32 4.66
CA ASP A 304 -12.53 -14.33 6.04
C ASP A 304 -13.67 -14.15 7.05
N PHE A 305 -14.56 -13.18 6.81
CA PHE A 305 -15.72 -12.97 7.67
C PHE A 305 -16.64 -14.20 7.74
N LEU A 306 -16.95 -14.80 6.59
CA LEU A 306 -17.79 -15.99 6.53
C LEU A 306 -17.14 -17.19 7.23
N ALA A 307 -15.82 -17.35 7.08
CA ALA A 307 -15.04 -18.38 7.75
C ALA A 307 -15.09 -18.19 9.27
N PHE A 308 -14.83 -16.98 9.78
CA PHE A 308 -14.93 -16.68 11.21
C PHE A 308 -16.34 -16.93 11.75
N LYS A 309 -17.38 -16.51 11.02
CA LYS A 309 -18.76 -16.76 11.43
C LYS A 309 -19.07 -18.26 11.53
N ASN A 310 -18.69 -19.03 10.52
CA ASN A 310 -18.93 -20.48 10.51
C ASN A 310 -18.23 -21.14 11.69
N ASP A 311 -16.96 -20.80 11.88
CA ASP A 311 -16.10 -21.34 12.91
C ASP A 311 -16.61 -21.00 14.33
N ILE A 312 -16.96 -19.73 14.59
CA ILE A 312 -17.60 -19.33 15.86
C ILE A 312 -18.92 -20.09 16.08
N SER A 313 -19.74 -20.23 15.05
CA SER A 313 -21.03 -20.94 15.15
C SER A 313 -20.83 -22.42 15.49
N PHE A 314 -19.90 -23.09 14.81
CA PHE A 314 -19.53 -24.48 15.05
C PHE A 314 -19.06 -24.69 16.49
N TRP A 315 -18.09 -23.87 16.93
CA TRP A 315 -17.55 -23.97 18.28
C TRP A 315 -18.56 -23.58 19.34
N LYS A 316 -19.46 -22.63 19.09
CA LYS A 316 -20.52 -22.23 20.04
C LYS A 316 -21.50 -23.36 20.30
N GLN A 317 -21.93 -24.08 19.26
CA GLN A 317 -22.93 -25.16 19.35
C GLN A 317 -22.35 -26.48 19.89
N LYS A 318 -21.04 -26.71 19.76
CA LYS A 318 -20.40 -27.95 20.18
C LYS A 318 -20.28 -28.06 21.70
N LYS A 319 -20.83 -29.16 22.26
CA LYS A 319 -20.84 -29.48 23.71
C LYS A 319 -19.87 -30.59 24.10
N SER A 320 -19.66 -31.57 23.22
CA SER A 320 -18.70 -32.68 23.39
C SER A 320 -17.44 -32.44 22.55
N MET A 321 -16.26 -32.71 23.12
CA MET A 321 -14.98 -32.57 22.43
C MET A 321 -14.50 -33.90 21.82
N VAL A 322 -15.34 -34.94 21.83
CA VAL A 322 -15.05 -36.24 21.22
C VAL A 322 -14.74 -36.04 19.72
N GLY A 323 -13.62 -36.63 19.29
CA GLY A 323 -13.10 -36.50 17.91
C GLY A 323 -12.37 -35.19 17.60
N MET A 324 -12.11 -34.32 18.59
CA MET A 324 -11.22 -33.17 18.43
C MET A 324 -10.00 -33.29 19.34
N SER A 325 -8.83 -33.11 18.74
CA SER A 325 -7.55 -33.08 19.44
C SER A 325 -7.38 -31.80 20.26
N SER A 326 -7.35 -31.91 21.59
CA SER A 326 -7.00 -30.80 22.50
C SER A 326 -5.63 -30.20 22.16
N LYS A 327 -4.66 -31.07 21.81
CA LYS A 327 -3.31 -30.70 21.40
C LYS A 327 -3.28 -30.00 20.05
N ALA A 328 -4.09 -30.42 19.07
CA ALA A 328 -4.15 -29.71 17.79
C ALA A 328 -4.80 -28.34 17.94
N VAL A 329 -5.81 -28.18 18.81
CA VAL A 329 -6.42 -26.87 19.10
C VAL A 329 -5.41 -25.93 19.75
N LEU A 330 -4.64 -26.42 20.74
CA LEU A 330 -3.58 -25.64 21.38
C LEU A 330 -2.49 -25.25 20.37
N TRP A 331 -2.06 -26.19 19.52
CA TRP A 331 -1.05 -25.94 18.49
C TRP A 331 -1.54 -24.93 17.43
N ARG A 332 -2.79 -25.04 16.99
CA ARG A 332 -3.41 -24.07 16.08
C ARG A 332 -3.43 -22.67 16.70
N CYS A 333 -3.79 -22.55 17.97
CA CYS A 333 -3.74 -21.28 18.69
C CYS A 333 -2.32 -20.70 18.75
N PHE A 334 -1.34 -21.50 19.16
CA PHE A 334 0.08 -21.08 19.18
C PHE A 334 0.55 -20.63 17.80
N SER A 335 0.27 -21.43 16.77
CA SER A 335 0.60 -21.13 15.39
C SER A 335 0.00 -19.82 14.91
N THR A 336 -1.28 -19.56 15.18
CA THR A 336 -1.95 -18.34 14.68
C THR A 336 -1.41 -17.10 15.39
N ILE A 337 -1.11 -17.19 16.68
CA ILE A 337 -0.47 -16.10 17.44
C ILE A 337 0.92 -15.79 16.88
N VAL A 338 1.75 -16.80 16.61
CA VAL A 338 3.08 -16.61 16.03
C VAL A 338 3.00 -15.93 14.65
N ILE A 339 2.06 -16.35 13.80
CA ILE A 339 1.83 -15.68 12.50
C ILE A 339 1.40 -14.24 12.70
N PHE A 340 0.48 -13.97 13.62
CA PHE A 340 0.04 -12.61 13.89
C PHE A 340 1.20 -11.73 14.37
N LEU A 341 2.04 -12.23 15.29
CA LEU A 341 3.23 -11.50 15.76
C LEU A 341 4.25 -11.27 14.64
N TYR A 342 4.39 -12.23 13.72
CA TYR A 342 5.22 -12.05 12.52
C TYR A 342 4.66 -10.98 11.59
N LEU A 343 3.37 -11.04 11.27
CA LEU A 343 2.72 -10.03 10.44
C LEU A 343 2.79 -8.63 11.06
N LEU A 344 2.79 -8.56 12.40
CA LEU A 344 2.97 -7.33 13.16
C LEU A 344 4.42 -6.82 13.11
N ASP A 345 5.42 -7.70 13.24
CA ASP A 345 6.86 -7.35 13.16
C ASP A 345 7.26 -6.90 11.74
N GLU A 346 6.71 -7.54 10.72
CA GLU A 346 6.98 -7.25 9.31
C GLU A 346 6.25 -5.97 8.82
N GLN A 347 5.42 -5.34 9.68
CA GLN A 347 4.59 -4.17 9.33
C GLN A 347 3.70 -4.42 8.09
N THR A 348 3.06 -5.58 8.03
CA THR A 348 2.19 -5.93 6.91
C THR A 348 0.93 -5.07 6.83
N SER A 349 0.28 -5.06 5.66
CA SER A 349 -0.92 -4.26 5.43
C SER A 349 -2.03 -4.57 6.44
N LEU A 350 -2.72 -3.52 6.90
CA LEU A 350 -3.82 -3.63 7.86
C LEU A 350 -4.93 -4.60 7.39
N LEU A 351 -5.10 -4.72 6.07
CA LEU A 351 -6.06 -5.62 5.45
C LEU A 351 -5.82 -7.09 5.83
N VAL A 352 -4.57 -7.51 5.99
CA VAL A 352 -4.21 -8.89 6.38
C VAL A 352 -4.01 -8.99 7.89
N LEU A 353 -3.45 -7.95 8.51
CA LEU A 353 -3.17 -7.93 9.95
C LEU A 353 -4.44 -7.98 10.80
N ILE A 354 -5.49 -7.23 10.43
CA ILE A 354 -6.73 -7.17 11.22
C ILE A 354 -7.45 -8.53 11.24
N PRO A 355 -7.73 -9.20 10.10
CA PRO A 355 -8.27 -10.55 10.10
C PRO A 355 -7.40 -11.56 10.86
N ALA A 356 -6.07 -11.50 10.74
CA ALA A 356 -5.16 -12.37 11.48
C ALA A 356 -5.23 -12.15 13.00
N GLY A 357 -5.39 -10.89 13.44
CA GLY A 357 -5.60 -10.52 14.84
C GLY A 357 -6.94 -11.04 15.38
N ILE A 358 -8.03 -10.84 14.64
CA ILE A 358 -9.36 -11.38 14.99
C ILE A 358 -9.32 -12.92 15.07
N GLY A 359 -8.68 -13.56 14.09
CA GLY A 359 -8.45 -15.01 14.07
C GLY A 359 -7.68 -15.50 15.29
N SER A 360 -6.63 -14.78 15.71
CA SER A 360 -5.87 -15.08 16.93
C SER A 360 -6.75 -15.03 18.18
N MET A 361 -7.59 -14.00 18.32
CA MET A 361 -8.52 -13.90 19.45
C MET A 361 -9.55 -15.04 19.46
N ILE A 362 -10.07 -15.43 18.30
CA ILE A 362 -11.02 -16.54 18.16
C ILE A 362 -10.36 -17.86 18.57
N GLU A 363 -9.12 -18.14 18.16
CA GLU A 363 -8.40 -19.36 18.55
C GLU A 363 -8.14 -19.42 20.06
N VAL A 364 -7.80 -18.30 20.71
CA VAL A 364 -7.67 -18.23 22.18
C VAL A 364 -8.99 -18.58 22.87
N TRP A 365 -10.11 -18.07 22.35
CA TRP A 365 -11.44 -18.40 22.86
C TRP A 365 -11.77 -19.90 22.71
N LYS A 366 -11.38 -20.52 21.59
CA LYS A 366 -11.55 -21.97 21.39
C LYS A 366 -10.75 -22.78 22.39
N VAL A 367 -9.49 -22.42 22.66
CA VAL A 367 -8.67 -23.08 23.67
C VAL A 367 -9.36 -23.01 25.04
N LYS A 368 -9.81 -21.82 25.44
CA LYS A 368 -10.56 -21.65 26.71
C LYS A 368 -11.78 -22.59 26.78
N LYS A 369 -12.50 -22.74 25.66
CA LYS A 369 -13.67 -23.62 25.56
C LYS A 369 -13.29 -25.12 25.55
N ALA A 370 -12.27 -25.51 24.80
CA ALA A 370 -11.82 -26.90 24.64
C ALA A 370 -11.30 -27.48 25.96
N PHE A 371 -10.53 -26.70 26.72
CA PHE A 371 -10.01 -27.09 28.03
C PHE A 371 -11.01 -26.90 29.17
N LYS A 372 -12.25 -26.48 28.87
CA LYS A 372 -13.34 -26.22 29.84
C LYS A 372 -12.85 -25.38 31.03
N ILE A 373 -11.99 -24.38 30.79
CA ILE A 373 -11.30 -23.63 31.85
C ILE A 373 -12.32 -22.76 32.61
N GLN A 374 -12.60 -23.13 33.85
CA GLN A 374 -13.37 -22.30 34.77
C GLN A 374 -12.40 -21.50 35.65
N VAL A 375 -12.38 -20.17 35.46
CA VAL A 375 -11.55 -19.25 36.24
C VAL A 375 -12.39 -18.75 37.41
N PHE A 376 -12.10 -19.24 38.62
CA PHE A 376 -12.67 -18.70 39.84
C PHE A 376 -11.67 -17.74 40.50
N TRP A 377 -12.14 -16.56 40.87
CA TRP A 377 -11.38 -15.60 41.64
C TRP A 377 -11.62 -15.84 43.13
N LYS A 378 -10.61 -16.39 43.83
CA LYS A 378 -10.55 -16.37 45.30
C LYS A 378 -9.43 -15.42 45.72
N GLY A 379 -9.80 -14.29 46.32
CA GLY A 379 -8.86 -13.40 47.02
C GLY A 379 -7.62 -12.96 46.21
N GLY A 380 -7.80 -12.53 44.95
CA GLY A 380 -6.72 -11.93 44.16
C GLY A 380 -5.80 -12.88 43.39
N LYS A 381 -5.96 -14.21 43.50
CA LYS A 381 -5.23 -15.19 42.66
C LYS A 381 -6.19 -15.99 41.77
N PRO A 382 -6.02 -15.98 40.43
CA PRO A 382 -6.83 -16.80 39.55
C PRO A 382 -6.45 -18.28 39.72
N THR A 383 -7.40 -19.11 40.15
CA THR A 383 -7.20 -20.57 40.21
C THR A 383 -7.90 -21.20 39.00
N PHE A 384 -7.14 -21.95 38.20
CA PHE A 384 -7.65 -22.61 36.99
C PHE A 384 -8.13 -24.03 37.34
N LEU A 385 -9.43 -24.32 37.21
CA LEU A 385 -9.94 -25.69 37.21
C LEU A 385 -10.13 -26.18 35.77
N PHE A 386 -9.47 -27.29 35.44
CA PHE A 386 -9.70 -28.04 34.21
C PHE A 386 -10.83 -29.06 34.44
N GLY A 387 -11.82 -29.08 33.56
CA GLY A 387 -12.94 -30.04 33.65
C GLY A 387 -12.48 -31.49 33.44
N LYS A 388 -13.13 -32.45 34.10
CA LYS A 388 -12.84 -33.89 33.89
C LYS A 388 -13.13 -34.28 32.42
N LEU A 389 -12.17 -34.97 31.80
CA LEU A 389 -12.30 -35.56 30.47
C LEU A 389 -13.17 -36.82 30.56
N ASP A 390 -14.08 -36.98 29.60
CA ASP A 390 -14.89 -38.20 29.48
C ASP A 390 -14.03 -39.36 28.95
N GLU A 391 -14.41 -40.62 29.21
CA GLU A 391 -13.60 -41.80 28.85
C GLU A 391 -13.36 -41.91 27.33
N SER A 392 -14.31 -41.41 26.54
CA SER A 392 -14.22 -41.29 25.08
C SER A 392 -13.28 -40.15 24.61
N GLU A 393 -13.21 -39.05 25.36
CA GLU A 393 -12.26 -37.95 25.13
C GLU A 393 -10.82 -38.41 25.44
N ARG A 394 -10.64 -39.20 26.51
CA ARG A 394 -9.35 -39.78 26.91
C ARG A 394 -8.76 -40.70 25.82
N ARG A 395 -9.56 -41.59 25.25
CA ARG A 395 -9.11 -42.46 24.15
C ARG A 395 -8.67 -41.66 22.93
N THR A 396 -9.35 -40.57 22.61
CA THR A 396 -8.96 -39.69 21.49
C THR A 396 -7.60 -39.02 21.77
N GLU A 397 -7.36 -38.58 23.00
CA GLU A 397 -6.11 -37.93 23.42
C GLU A 397 -4.91 -38.89 23.45
N GLU A 398 -5.12 -40.17 23.78
CA GLU A 398 -4.09 -41.20 23.75
C GLU A 398 -3.55 -41.42 22.32
N TYR A 399 -4.44 -41.55 21.32
CA TYR A 399 -4.05 -41.68 19.91
C TYR A 399 -3.30 -40.44 19.40
N ASP A 400 -3.77 -39.25 19.74
CA ASP A 400 -3.10 -38.00 19.35
C ASP A 400 -1.71 -37.87 19.99
N THR A 401 -1.56 -38.28 21.24
CA THR A 401 -0.28 -38.23 21.95
C THR A 401 0.77 -39.08 21.25
N LEU A 402 0.37 -40.27 20.79
CA LEU A 402 1.25 -41.17 20.06
C LEU A 402 1.68 -40.54 18.71
N ALA A 403 0.72 -40.02 17.95
CA ALA A 403 0.97 -39.41 16.64
C ALA A 403 1.86 -38.16 16.74
N MET A 404 1.68 -37.36 17.79
CA MET A 404 2.47 -36.16 18.08
C MET A 404 3.90 -36.49 18.51
N LYS A 405 4.10 -37.55 19.30
CA LYS A 405 5.43 -37.99 19.73
C LYS A 405 6.30 -38.35 18.53
N TYR A 406 5.79 -39.18 17.61
CA TYR A 406 6.54 -39.54 16.39
C TYR A 406 6.78 -38.36 15.46
N LEU A 407 5.84 -37.42 15.38
CA LEU A 407 6.03 -36.20 14.59
C LEU A 407 7.14 -35.31 15.17
N SER A 408 7.20 -35.20 16.50
CA SER A 408 8.15 -34.32 17.18
C SER A 408 9.62 -34.71 16.96
N TYR A 409 9.91 -36.01 16.84
CA TYR A 409 11.26 -36.52 16.58
C TYR A 409 11.83 -36.08 15.24
N LEU A 410 10.99 -35.92 14.21
CA LEU A 410 11.41 -35.42 12.91
C LEU A 410 11.42 -33.88 12.87
N LEU A 411 10.42 -33.27 13.50
CA LEU A 411 10.18 -31.84 13.38
C LEU A 411 11.17 -30.99 14.18
N TYR A 412 11.40 -31.32 15.45
CA TYR A 412 12.26 -30.52 16.32
C TYR A 412 13.68 -30.35 15.79
N PRO A 413 14.40 -31.41 15.35
CA PRO A 413 15.74 -31.22 14.77
C PRO A 413 15.71 -30.39 13.48
N LEU A 414 14.68 -30.52 12.65
CA LEU A 414 14.56 -29.77 11.39
C LEU A 414 14.23 -28.28 11.64
N CYS A 415 13.40 -27.95 12.64
CA CYS A 415 13.14 -26.57 13.06
C CYS A 415 14.38 -25.93 13.70
N ILE A 416 15.08 -26.65 14.58
CA ILE A 416 16.29 -26.14 15.24
C ILE A 416 17.39 -25.91 14.19
N GLY A 417 17.61 -26.85 13.27
CA GLY A 417 18.57 -26.70 12.18
C GLY A 417 18.25 -25.51 11.28
N GLY A 418 16.97 -25.33 10.92
CA GLY A 418 16.50 -24.18 10.15
C GLY A 418 16.71 -22.84 10.87
N ALA A 419 16.42 -22.78 12.18
CA ALA A 419 16.62 -21.58 12.99
C ALA A 419 18.10 -21.19 13.11
N VAL A 420 18.99 -22.18 13.28
CA VAL A 420 20.45 -21.97 13.31
C VAL A 420 20.99 -21.51 11.96
N TYR A 421 20.56 -22.16 10.87
CA TYR A 421 20.92 -21.73 9.52
C TYR A 421 20.47 -20.28 9.25
N ALA A 422 19.22 -19.97 9.59
CA ALA A 422 18.66 -18.64 9.44
C ALA A 422 19.43 -17.60 10.27
N LEU A 423 19.86 -17.93 11.48
CA LEU A 423 20.65 -17.04 12.34
C LEU A 423 22.03 -16.71 11.75
N ILE A 424 22.66 -17.67 11.07
CA ILE A 424 24.01 -17.53 10.51
C ILE A 424 24.00 -16.80 9.17
N PHE A 425 23.03 -17.11 8.30
CA PHE A 425 23.05 -16.68 6.90
C PHE A 425 22.07 -15.54 6.55
N LEU A 426 21.10 -15.23 7.40
CA LEU A 426 20.10 -14.17 7.14
C LEU A 426 20.32 -12.96 8.07
N ARG A 427 19.92 -11.78 7.59
CA ARG A 427 19.98 -10.51 8.33
C ARG A 427 18.62 -10.20 8.95
N TYR A 428 18.62 -9.59 10.14
CA TYR A 428 17.41 -9.29 10.90
C TYR A 428 17.51 -7.93 11.59
N LYS A 429 16.37 -7.27 11.76
CA LYS A 429 16.29 -5.99 12.47
C LYS A 429 16.65 -6.12 13.96
N SER A 430 16.35 -7.27 14.56
CA SER A 430 16.57 -7.53 15.99
C SER A 430 16.52 -9.03 16.30
N TRP A 431 16.98 -9.41 17.50
CA TRP A 431 16.81 -10.78 18.03
C TRP A 431 15.35 -11.22 18.11
N TYR A 432 14.43 -10.28 18.36
CA TYR A 432 13.00 -10.54 18.33
C TYR A 432 12.54 -10.94 16.92
N SER A 433 12.98 -10.19 15.89
CA SER A 433 12.62 -10.47 14.50
C SER A 433 13.16 -11.82 14.02
N TRP A 434 14.38 -12.19 14.42
CA TRP A 434 14.94 -13.53 14.15
C TRP A 434 14.12 -14.65 14.80
N LEU A 435 13.76 -14.49 16.07
CA LEU A 435 13.00 -15.51 16.81
C LEU A 435 11.64 -15.73 16.14
N ILE A 436 10.93 -14.64 15.81
CA ILE A 436 9.61 -14.71 15.19
C ILE A 436 9.68 -15.32 13.78
N ASN A 437 10.64 -14.90 12.95
CA ASN A 437 10.86 -15.50 11.62
C ASN A 437 11.18 -17.00 11.71
N SER A 438 12.03 -17.40 12.65
CA SER A 438 12.37 -18.81 12.89
C SER A 438 11.17 -19.62 13.34
N LEU A 439 10.31 -19.07 14.20
CA LEU A 439 9.08 -19.71 14.66
C LEU A 439 8.06 -19.89 13.53
N VAL A 440 7.91 -18.91 12.61
CA VAL A 440 7.03 -19.02 11.45
C VAL A 440 7.49 -20.12 10.49
N ASN A 441 8.79 -20.14 10.17
CA ASN A 441 9.38 -21.16 9.31
C ASN A 441 9.21 -22.57 9.91
N GLY A 442 9.46 -22.71 11.21
CA GLY A 442 9.21 -23.97 11.93
C GLY A 442 7.74 -24.40 11.90
N LYS A 443 6.81 -23.45 12.04
CA LYS A 443 5.37 -23.70 11.95
C LYS A 443 4.92 -24.13 10.54
N MET A 444 5.47 -23.53 9.49
CA MET A 444 5.14 -23.91 8.11
C MET A 444 5.55 -25.36 7.83
N LEU A 445 6.75 -25.73 8.27
CA LEU A 445 7.29 -27.09 8.18
C LEU A 445 6.42 -28.12 8.95
N TYR A 446 5.92 -27.75 10.14
CA TYR A 446 4.99 -28.58 10.90
C TYR A 446 3.64 -28.78 10.21
N THR A 447 3.12 -27.72 9.62
CA THR A 447 1.82 -27.74 8.92
C THR A 447 1.89 -28.65 7.68
N LEU A 448 3.00 -28.59 6.93
CA LEU A 448 3.28 -29.51 5.82
C LEU A 448 3.35 -30.97 6.29
N SER A 449 4.04 -31.22 7.40
CA SER A 449 4.25 -32.57 7.93
C SER A 449 2.95 -33.18 8.49
N THR A 450 2.06 -32.36 9.05
CA THR A 450 0.74 -32.80 9.53
C THR A 450 -0.26 -33.01 8.39
N HIS A 451 -0.35 -32.09 7.42
CA HIS A 451 -1.22 -32.28 6.25
C HIS A 451 -0.85 -33.51 5.41
N ARG A 452 0.44 -33.84 5.28
CA ARG A 452 0.89 -35.07 4.61
C ARG A 452 0.41 -36.33 5.33
N LYS A 453 0.31 -36.31 6.66
CA LYS A 453 -0.28 -37.42 7.45
C LYS A 453 -1.79 -37.57 7.27
N TYR A 454 -2.52 -36.50 6.95
CA TYR A 454 -3.95 -36.58 6.64
C TYR A 454 -4.25 -36.94 5.17
N LEU A 455 -3.29 -36.83 4.25
CA LEU A 455 -3.39 -37.36 2.89
C LEU A 455 -2.99 -38.85 2.77
N CYS A 456 -2.11 -39.35 3.64
CA CYS A 456 -1.72 -40.77 3.64
C CYS A 456 -2.88 -41.79 3.78
N PRO A 457 -3.98 -41.55 4.51
CA PRO A 457 -5.09 -42.50 4.58
C PRO A 457 -5.79 -42.67 3.23
N TYR A 458 -5.84 -41.60 2.41
CA TYR A 458 -6.46 -41.66 1.08
C TYR A 458 -5.61 -42.44 0.07
N HIS A 459 -4.29 -42.45 0.23
CA HIS A 459 -3.43 -43.22 -0.68
C HIS A 459 -3.49 -44.73 -0.41
N ASN A 460 -3.65 -45.14 0.85
CA ASN A 460 -3.87 -46.56 1.20
C ASN A 460 -5.29 -47.04 0.85
N LEU A 461 -6.30 -46.16 0.88
CA LEU A 461 -7.64 -46.48 0.38
C LEU A 461 -7.66 -46.64 -1.15
N CYS A 462 -6.91 -45.84 -1.92
CA CYS A 462 -6.76 -46.04 -3.37
C CYS A 462 -6.04 -47.36 -3.73
N ASN A 463 -5.03 -47.76 -2.96
CA ASN A 463 -4.30 -49.02 -3.21
C ASN A 463 -5.08 -50.28 -2.78
N LEU A 464 -6.00 -50.18 -1.82
CA LEU A 464 -6.95 -51.27 -1.51
C LEU A 464 -8.06 -51.38 -2.56
N CYS A 465 -8.52 -50.26 -3.15
CA CYS A 465 -9.57 -50.30 -4.16
C CYS A 465 -9.13 -50.97 -5.48
N ASN A 466 -7.85 -50.86 -5.86
CA ASN A 466 -7.29 -51.54 -7.04
C ASN A 466 -6.99 -53.04 -6.85
N LYS A 467 -7.09 -53.58 -5.62
CA LYS A 467 -6.92 -55.03 -5.35
C LYS A 467 -8.24 -55.79 -5.18
N CYS A 468 -9.38 -55.10 -5.16
CA CYS A 468 -10.71 -55.71 -5.03
C CYS A 468 -11.48 -55.80 -6.37
N THR A 469 -10.85 -55.48 -7.49
CA THR A 469 -11.38 -55.73 -8.84
C THR A 469 -10.46 -56.69 -9.58
N HIS A 470 -10.56 -57.97 -9.23
CA HIS A 470 -10.18 -59.10 -10.08
C HIS A 470 -11.16 -60.24 -9.85
#